data_AF-A2F722-F1
#
_entry.id   AF-A2F722-F1
#
_cell.length_a   1.000
_cell.length_b   1.000
_cell.length_c   1.000
_cell.angle_alpha   90.00
_cell.angle_beta   90.00
_cell.angle_gamma   90.00
#
_symmetry.space_group_name_H-M   'P 1'
#
loop_
_entity.id
_entity.type
_entity.pdbx_description
1 polymer ?
#
loop_
_entity_poly.entity_id
_entity_poly.type
_entity_poly.pdbx_seq_one_letter_code
_entity_poly.pdbx_strand_id
1 'polypeptide(L)'
;MYNDLERFISFTEREGFDKDQRLQSKLYPHIYETYSLLELCCYHGAVDCFKLLRTKFNSEITQTCLVFSFLSGNPEIMSECLKYQKPSIVCMEYAIISHNIDFVTFLMNEYNMDIGLINCGVHKNLESFLVYFDQTNNINKCFVYSPLFNILSLWEYFISHGANINGKDES
;
A
#
# COMPACT_ATOMS: atom_id res chain seq x y z
N MET A 1 17.13 -3.07 -5.35
CA MET A 1 15.72 -3.03 -5.80
C MET A 1 15.76 -2.80 -7.30
N TYR A 2 15.29 -3.76 -8.09
CA TYR A 2 15.68 -3.98 -9.48
C TYR A 2 15.14 -2.90 -10.44
N ASN A 3 15.96 -1.91 -10.75
CA ASN A 3 15.72 -0.97 -11.84
C ASN A 3 16.81 -1.14 -12.90
N ASP A 4 16.41 -1.62 -14.08
CA ASP A 4 17.31 -1.74 -15.24
C ASP A 4 17.29 -0.41 -16.02
N LEU A 5 17.83 0.65 -15.40
CA LEU A 5 17.75 2.01 -15.92
C LEU A 5 18.43 2.13 -17.29
N GLU A 6 19.62 1.54 -17.47
CA GLU A 6 20.35 1.60 -18.74
C GLU A 6 19.55 0.98 -19.88
N ARG A 7 18.96 -0.20 -19.64
CA ARG A 7 18.09 -0.84 -20.62
C ARG A 7 16.83 -0.03 -20.87
N PHE A 8 16.24 0.56 -19.83
CA PHE A 8 15.06 1.38 -19.97
C PHE A 8 15.33 2.66 -20.78
N ILE A 9 16.46 3.33 -20.56
CA ILE A 9 16.93 4.45 -21.39
C ILE A 9 17.02 4.00 -22.86
N SER A 10 17.75 2.91 -23.13
CA SER A 10 17.91 2.38 -24.49
C SER A 10 16.57 2.01 -25.15
N PHE A 11 15.57 1.61 -24.35
CA PHE A 11 14.24 1.30 -24.82
C PHE A 11 13.45 2.56 -25.18
N THR A 12 13.55 3.61 -24.36
CA THR A 12 12.87 4.90 -24.59
C THR A 12 13.41 5.68 -25.80
N GLU A 13 14.59 5.31 -26.30
CA GLU A 13 15.24 5.95 -27.46
C GLU A 13 14.96 5.23 -28.78
N ARG A 14 14.28 4.08 -28.75
CA ARG A 14 13.92 3.36 -29.97
C ARG A 14 12.89 4.12 -30.78
N GLU A 15 13.04 4.07 -32.09
CA GLU A 15 12.03 4.56 -33.01
C GLU A 15 10.70 3.83 -32.75
N GLY A 16 9.61 4.60 -32.61
CA GLY A 16 8.28 4.06 -32.31
C GLY A 16 8.01 3.79 -30.81
N PHE A 17 8.88 4.22 -29.89
CA PHE A 17 8.56 4.19 -28.46
C PHE A 17 7.32 5.07 -28.16
N ASP A 18 6.29 4.45 -27.61
CA ASP A 18 5.08 5.14 -27.14
C ASP A 18 5.19 5.41 -25.64
N LYS A 19 5.43 6.67 -25.28
CA LYS A 19 5.54 7.11 -23.89
C LYS A 19 4.20 7.01 -23.14
N ASP A 20 3.09 7.01 -23.85
CA ASP A 20 1.73 6.99 -23.30
C ASP A 20 1.17 5.56 -23.31
N GLN A 21 2.01 4.57 -23.65
CA GLN A 21 1.64 3.16 -23.66
C GLN A 21 1.09 2.74 -22.28
N ARG A 22 -0.05 2.06 -22.33
CA ARG A 22 -0.67 1.42 -21.16
C ARG A 22 -0.66 -0.09 -21.32
N LEU A 23 -0.40 -0.81 -20.23
CA LEU A 23 -0.30 -2.26 -20.20
C LEU A 23 -1.46 -2.86 -19.40
N GLN A 24 -2.19 -3.80 -20.02
CA GLN A 24 -3.08 -4.71 -19.32
C GLN A 24 -2.33 -6.02 -19.04
N SER A 25 -2.31 -6.46 -17.79
CA SER A 25 -1.69 -7.73 -17.41
C SER A 25 -2.36 -8.34 -16.19
N LYS A 26 -2.50 -9.67 -16.20
CA LYS A 26 -2.99 -10.45 -15.05
C LYS A 26 -2.01 -10.44 -13.86
N LEU A 27 -0.81 -9.91 -14.04
CA LEU A 27 0.19 -9.78 -12.98
C LEU A 27 -0.05 -8.57 -12.06
N TYR A 28 -0.89 -7.63 -12.48
CA TYR A 28 -1.17 -6.42 -11.73
C TYR A 28 -2.58 -6.47 -11.12
N PRO A 29 -2.84 -5.68 -10.06
CA PRO A 29 -4.18 -5.51 -9.50
C PRO A 29 -5.21 -5.13 -10.57
N HIS A 30 -6.49 -5.37 -10.30
CA HIS A 30 -7.62 -5.03 -11.19
C HIS A 30 -7.41 -5.44 -12.66
N ILE A 31 -7.66 -6.72 -12.97
CA ILE A 31 -7.38 -7.36 -14.28
C ILE A 31 -7.95 -6.60 -15.51
N TYR A 32 -8.97 -5.76 -15.33
CA TYR A 32 -9.60 -4.99 -16.41
C TYR A 32 -9.01 -3.58 -16.59
N GLU A 33 -8.10 -3.16 -15.72
CA GLU A 33 -7.41 -1.88 -15.83
C GLU A 33 -6.15 -2.00 -16.69
N THR A 34 -5.74 -0.85 -17.22
CA THR A 34 -4.45 -0.70 -17.91
C THR A 34 -3.61 0.27 -17.10
N TYR A 35 -2.30 0.05 -17.04
CA TYR A 35 -1.38 0.88 -16.26
C TYR A 35 -0.33 1.53 -17.16
N SER A 36 -0.07 2.80 -16.94
CA SER A 36 1.03 3.54 -17.59
C SER A 36 2.39 3.03 -17.11
N LEU A 37 3.44 3.32 -17.88
CA LEU A 37 4.81 3.01 -17.48
C LEU A 37 5.19 3.63 -16.12
N LEU A 38 4.67 4.83 -15.82
CA LEU A 38 4.96 5.51 -14.54
C LEU A 38 4.30 4.79 -13.37
N GLU A 39 3.03 4.39 -13.51
CA GLU A 39 2.31 3.60 -12.50
C GLU A 39 3.03 2.28 -12.25
N LEU A 40 3.50 1.60 -13.30
CA LEU A 40 4.29 0.38 -13.16
C LEU A 40 5.64 0.62 -12.46
N CYS A 41 6.28 1.76 -12.69
CA CYS A 41 7.48 2.11 -11.93
C CYS A 41 7.16 2.27 -10.44
N CYS A 42 6.02 2.88 -10.09
CA CYS A 42 5.56 2.96 -8.71
C CYS A 42 5.30 1.56 -8.13
N TYR A 43 4.62 0.68 -8.87
CA TYR A 43 4.30 -0.68 -8.42
C TYR A 43 5.56 -1.50 -8.07
N HIS A 44 6.59 -1.41 -8.93
CA HIS A 44 7.84 -2.16 -8.77
C HIS A 44 8.90 -1.44 -7.94
N GLY A 45 8.63 -0.21 -7.47
CA GLY A 45 9.62 0.60 -6.77
C GLY A 45 10.81 1.06 -7.65
N ALA A 46 10.64 1.10 -8.97
CA ALA A 46 11.70 1.43 -9.93
C ALA A 46 11.98 2.95 -9.99
N VAL A 47 12.58 3.50 -8.93
CA VAL A 47 12.69 4.94 -8.71
C VAL A 47 13.45 5.70 -9.80
N ASP A 48 14.53 5.12 -10.35
CA ASP A 48 15.27 5.81 -11.40
C ASP A 48 14.50 5.84 -12.73
N CYS A 49 13.76 4.78 -13.05
CA CYS A 49 12.87 4.77 -14.21
C CYS A 49 11.71 5.76 -14.03
N PHE A 50 11.15 5.84 -12.82
CA PHE A 50 10.14 6.84 -12.45
C PHE A 50 10.67 8.27 -12.66
N LYS A 51 11.88 8.58 -12.16
CA LYS A 51 12.54 9.88 -12.35
C LYS A 51 12.78 10.20 -13.83
N LEU A 52 13.22 9.21 -14.62
CA LEU A 52 13.40 9.37 -16.06
C LEU A 52 12.08 9.73 -16.74
N LEU A 53 10.99 9.02 -16.43
CA LEU A 53 9.67 9.27 -17.01
C LEU A 53 9.11 10.64 -16.64
N ARG A 54 9.35 11.11 -15.40
CA ARG A 54 8.97 12.45 -14.96
C ARG A 54 9.78 13.53 -15.64
N THR A 55 11.10 13.38 -15.73
CA THR A 55 11.99 14.43 -16.26
C THR A 55 11.97 14.51 -17.78
N LYS A 56 12.02 13.37 -18.49
CA LYS A 56 12.10 13.32 -19.96
C LYS A 56 10.73 13.50 -20.64
N PHE A 57 9.67 12.93 -20.06
CA PHE A 57 8.36 12.86 -20.71
C PHE A 57 7.25 13.65 -20.01
N ASN A 58 7.54 14.23 -18.84
CA ASN A 58 6.56 14.91 -18.00
C ASN A 58 5.34 14.03 -17.68
N SER A 59 5.59 12.72 -17.49
CA SER A 59 4.52 11.72 -17.28
C SER A 59 3.69 12.08 -16.05
N GLU A 60 2.37 12.13 -16.17
CA GLU A 60 1.47 12.57 -15.09
C GLU A 60 1.53 11.64 -13.86
N ILE A 61 1.59 12.22 -12.66
CA ILE A 61 1.46 11.46 -11.40
C ILE A 61 -0.02 11.29 -11.10
N THR A 62 -0.52 10.05 -11.22
CA THR A 62 -1.92 9.69 -10.97
C THR A 62 -2.15 9.24 -9.52
N GLN A 63 -3.42 9.08 -9.12
CA GLN A 63 -3.75 8.47 -7.83
C GLN A 63 -3.22 7.02 -7.73
N THR A 64 -3.22 6.28 -8.84
CA THR A 64 -2.66 4.93 -8.92
C THR A 64 -1.16 4.93 -8.64
N CYS A 65 -0.41 5.95 -9.11
CA CYS A 65 1.01 6.12 -8.75
C CYS A 65 1.19 6.22 -7.23
N LEU A 66 0.35 7.02 -6.55
CA LEU A 66 0.41 7.17 -5.10
C LEU A 66 0.07 5.84 -4.39
N VAL A 67 -1.02 5.18 -4.76
CA VAL A 67 -1.42 3.88 -4.17
C VAL A 67 -0.32 2.83 -4.34
N PHE A 68 0.24 2.69 -5.55
CA PHE A 68 1.31 1.73 -5.83
C PHE A 68 2.62 2.08 -5.12
N SER A 69 2.90 3.35 -4.86
CA SER A 69 4.10 3.76 -4.09
C SER A 69 4.10 3.23 -2.65
N PHE A 70 2.91 3.09 -2.03
CA PHE A 70 2.76 2.47 -0.71
C PHE A 70 2.99 0.95 -0.75
N LEU A 71 2.56 0.30 -1.84
CA LEU A 71 2.77 -1.14 -2.04
C LEU A 71 4.25 -1.48 -2.26
N SER A 72 4.97 -0.69 -3.04
CA SER A 72 6.38 -0.96 -3.34
C SER A 72 7.32 -0.68 -2.16
N GLY A 73 6.83 -0.01 -1.11
CA GLY A 73 7.64 0.36 0.04
C GLY A 73 8.74 1.38 -0.28
N ASN A 74 8.61 2.17 -1.36
CA ASN A 74 9.65 3.14 -1.76
C ASN A 74 9.28 4.56 -1.29
N PRO A 75 9.92 5.08 -0.23
CA PRO A 75 9.57 6.39 0.33
C PRO A 75 9.89 7.55 -0.60
N GLU A 76 10.87 7.41 -1.49
CA GLU A 76 11.21 8.46 -2.45
C GLU A 76 10.08 8.65 -3.47
N ILE A 77 9.59 7.56 -4.07
CA ILE A 77 8.46 7.60 -5.01
C ILE A 77 7.21 8.12 -4.28
N MET A 78 6.92 7.60 -3.09
CA MET A 78 5.77 8.02 -2.29
C MET A 78 5.81 9.51 -1.98
N SER A 79 6.95 10.03 -1.53
CA SER A 79 7.11 11.45 -1.19
C SER A 79 6.92 12.36 -2.39
N GLU A 80 7.36 11.94 -3.58
CA GLU A 80 7.11 12.67 -4.82
C GLU A 80 5.63 12.64 -5.20
N CYS A 81 4.96 11.48 -5.08
CA CYS A 81 3.55 11.35 -5.41
C CYS A 81 2.65 12.22 -4.52
N LEU A 82 2.97 12.32 -3.22
CA LEU A 82 2.22 13.13 -2.24
C LEU A 82 2.26 14.63 -2.52
N LYS A 83 3.19 15.12 -3.35
CA LYS A 83 3.22 16.53 -3.77
C LYS A 83 2.07 16.88 -4.71
N TYR A 84 1.48 15.89 -5.38
CA TYR A 84 0.44 16.09 -6.40
C TYR A 84 -0.88 15.42 -6.02
N GLN A 85 -0.85 14.38 -5.20
CA GLN A 85 -2.00 13.55 -4.85
C GLN A 85 -2.21 13.50 -3.34
N LYS A 86 -3.45 13.22 -2.92
CA LYS A 86 -3.79 13.02 -1.51
C LYS A 86 -4.03 11.54 -1.22
N PRO A 87 -3.59 11.03 -0.06
CA PRO A 87 -3.93 9.69 0.36
C PRO A 87 -5.43 9.43 0.35
N SER A 88 -5.81 8.23 -0.06
CA SER A 88 -7.17 7.69 0.03
C SER A 88 -7.17 6.46 0.93
N ILE A 89 -8.34 5.94 1.30
CA ILE A 89 -8.42 4.71 2.10
C ILE A 89 -7.64 3.54 1.46
N VAL A 90 -7.62 3.46 0.12
CA VAL A 90 -6.85 2.46 -0.65
C VAL A 90 -5.34 2.55 -0.37
N CYS A 91 -4.81 3.74 -0.07
CA CYS A 91 -3.40 3.90 0.31
C CYS A 91 -3.10 3.19 1.64
N MET A 92 -4.01 3.27 2.62
CA MET A 92 -3.87 2.54 3.89
C MET A 92 -3.92 1.02 3.65
N GLU A 93 -4.82 0.54 2.79
CA GLU A 93 -4.88 -0.88 2.44
C GLU A 93 -3.57 -1.35 1.82
N TYR A 94 -3.01 -0.58 0.88
CA TYR A 94 -1.76 -0.92 0.20
C TYR A 94 -0.53 -0.83 1.11
N ALA A 95 -0.53 0.09 2.09
CA ALA A 95 0.50 0.14 3.14
C ALA A 95 0.43 -1.08 4.07
N ILE A 96 -0.78 -1.55 4.41
CA ILE A 96 -0.98 -2.79 5.17
C ILE A 96 -0.50 -4.00 4.36
N ILE A 97 -0.83 -4.06 3.07
CA ILE A 97 -0.42 -5.15 2.15
C ILE A 97 1.10 -5.23 2.03
N SER A 98 1.80 -4.08 2.02
CA SER A 98 3.26 -4.06 1.89
C SER A 98 4.01 -4.46 3.16
N HIS A 99 3.31 -4.69 4.27
CA HIS A 99 3.91 -4.93 5.59
C HIS A 99 4.92 -3.84 5.98
N ASN A 100 4.66 -2.59 5.59
CA ASN A 100 5.50 -1.45 5.94
C ASN A 100 4.83 -0.63 7.05
N ILE A 101 5.27 -0.85 8.29
CA ILE A 101 4.67 -0.20 9.46
C ILE A 101 4.89 1.32 9.50
N ASP A 102 6.02 1.79 8.97
CA ASP A 102 6.32 3.22 8.89
C ASP A 102 5.28 3.92 8.00
N PHE A 103 4.86 3.27 6.92
CA PHE A 103 3.83 3.81 6.02
C PHE A 103 2.43 3.79 6.65
N VAL A 104 2.09 2.72 7.37
CA VAL A 104 0.81 2.62 8.08
C VAL A 104 0.71 3.69 9.17
N THR A 105 1.74 3.82 10.00
CA THR A 105 1.80 4.83 11.07
C THR A 105 1.86 6.24 10.51
N PHE A 106 2.58 6.47 9.40
CA PHE A 106 2.57 7.74 8.68
C PHE A 106 1.16 8.14 8.22
N LEU A 107 0.42 7.25 7.55
CA LEU A 107 -0.94 7.53 7.09
C LEU A 107 -1.90 7.77 8.26
N MET A 108 -1.77 6.99 9.34
CA MET A 108 -2.57 7.16 10.54
C MET A 108 -2.31 8.52 11.20
N ASN A 109 -1.04 8.88 11.43
CA ASN A 109 -0.68 10.07 12.20
C ASN A 109 -0.82 11.37 11.41
N GLU A 110 -0.37 11.39 10.15
CA GLU A 110 -0.32 12.62 9.35
C GLU A 110 -1.64 12.90 8.62
N TYR A 111 -2.45 11.86 8.38
CA TYR A 111 -3.72 11.98 7.65
C TYR A 111 -4.94 11.53 8.46
N ASN A 112 -4.78 11.15 9.74
CA ASN A 112 -5.86 10.66 10.61
C ASN A 112 -6.66 9.51 9.97
N MET A 113 -5.97 8.61 9.27
CA MET A 113 -6.60 7.48 8.60
C MET A 113 -6.78 6.29 9.54
N ASP A 114 -7.98 5.71 9.52
CA ASP A 114 -8.27 4.49 10.27
C ASP A 114 -7.54 3.27 9.68
N ILE A 115 -6.96 2.47 10.55
CA ILE A 115 -6.36 1.19 10.17
C ILE A 115 -7.48 0.14 10.01
N GLY A 116 -7.63 -0.38 8.78
CA GLY A 116 -8.62 -1.41 8.47
C GLY A 116 -8.24 -2.77 9.04
N LEU A 117 -8.82 -3.17 10.18
CA LEU A 117 -8.52 -4.45 10.84
C LEU A 117 -8.80 -5.70 9.99
N ILE A 118 -9.82 -5.65 9.12
CA ILE A 118 -10.07 -6.71 8.13
C ILE A 118 -8.84 -6.89 7.24
N ASN A 119 -8.29 -5.79 6.71
CA ASN A 119 -7.13 -5.83 5.84
C ASN A 119 -5.89 -6.35 6.59
N CYS A 120 -5.69 -5.95 7.85
CA CYS A 120 -4.62 -6.51 8.68
C CYS A 120 -4.76 -8.04 8.81
N GLY A 121 -5.96 -8.53 9.07
CA GLY A 121 -6.24 -9.96 9.21
C GLY A 121 -6.06 -10.74 7.91
N VAL A 122 -6.64 -10.25 6.80
CA VAL A 122 -6.56 -10.88 5.47
C VAL A 122 -5.11 -10.98 5.01
N HIS A 123 -4.32 -9.93 5.21
CA HIS A 123 -2.91 -9.89 4.82
C HIS A 123 -1.95 -10.38 5.91
N LYS A 124 -2.46 -10.88 7.04
CA LYS A 124 -1.65 -11.38 8.18
C LYS A 124 -0.65 -10.32 8.71
N ASN A 125 -0.96 -9.04 8.55
CA ASN A 125 -0.14 -7.96 9.06
C ASN A 125 -0.48 -7.68 10.54
N LEU A 126 0.13 -8.49 11.41
CA LEU A 126 -0.08 -8.41 12.85
C LEU A 126 0.45 -7.10 13.44
N GLU A 127 1.51 -6.53 12.86
CA GLU A 127 2.12 -5.30 13.37
C GLU A 127 1.16 -4.10 13.22
N SER A 128 0.55 -3.92 12.04
CA SER A 128 -0.47 -2.88 11.84
C SER A 128 -1.70 -3.08 12.73
N PHE A 129 -2.10 -4.34 12.95
CA PHE A 129 -3.18 -4.66 13.88
C PHE A 129 -2.84 -4.26 15.33
N LEU A 130 -1.60 -4.51 15.76
CA LEU A 130 -1.14 -4.13 17.09
C LEU A 130 -0.99 -2.62 17.24
N VAL A 131 -0.60 -1.88 16.19
CA VAL A 131 -0.64 -0.42 16.19
C VAL A 131 -2.06 0.10 16.38
N TYR A 132 -3.06 -0.45 15.69
CA TYR A 132 -4.45 -0.09 15.94
C TYR A 132 -4.86 -0.33 17.40
N PHE A 133 -4.47 -1.49 17.95
CA PHE A 133 -4.80 -1.84 19.33
C PHE A 133 -4.15 -0.88 20.32
N ASP A 134 -2.88 -0.56 20.16
CA ASP A 134 -2.13 0.37 21.01
C ASP A 134 -2.80 1.76 21.04
N GLN A 135 -3.24 2.26 19.90
CA GLN A 135 -3.82 3.60 19.78
C GLN A 135 -5.26 3.70 20.31
N THR A 136 -6.05 2.64 20.17
CA THR A 136 -7.49 2.68 20.49
C THR A 136 -7.83 1.99 21.81
N ASN A 137 -6.97 1.07 22.27
CA ASN A 137 -7.23 0.14 23.35
C ASN A 137 -8.57 -0.61 23.21
N ASN A 138 -9.08 -0.77 21.97
CA ASN A 138 -10.39 -1.37 21.72
C ASN A 138 -10.31 -2.90 21.71
N ILE A 139 -10.24 -3.48 22.91
CA ILE A 139 -10.11 -4.92 23.15
C ILE A 139 -11.20 -5.73 22.43
N ASN A 140 -12.46 -5.27 22.47
CA ASN A 140 -13.58 -6.01 21.86
C ASN A 140 -13.46 -6.07 20.34
N LYS A 141 -13.13 -4.94 19.71
CA LYS A 141 -12.98 -4.89 18.26
C LYS A 141 -11.76 -5.71 17.80
N CYS A 142 -10.64 -5.60 18.50
CA CYS A 142 -9.47 -6.43 18.24
C CYS A 142 -9.78 -7.92 18.41
N PHE A 143 -10.52 -8.31 19.44
CA PHE A 143 -10.95 -9.69 19.63
C PHE A 143 -11.76 -10.21 18.45
N VAL A 144 -12.75 -9.46 17.94
CA VAL A 144 -13.58 -9.84 16.79
C VAL A 144 -12.75 -10.13 15.54
N TYR A 145 -11.68 -9.36 15.31
CA TYR A 145 -10.83 -9.51 14.12
C TYR A 145 -9.63 -10.44 14.32
N SER A 146 -9.25 -10.73 15.58
CA SER A 146 -8.14 -11.63 15.90
C SER A 146 -8.24 -13.04 15.28
N PRO A 147 -9.43 -13.62 15.02
CA PRO A 147 -9.57 -14.88 14.30
C PRO A 147 -8.96 -14.90 12.92
N LEU A 148 -8.94 -13.76 12.24
CA LEU A 148 -8.35 -13.66 10.91
C LEU A 148 -6.86 -13.99 10.89
N PHE A 149 -6.14 -13.93 12.03
CA PHE A 149 -4.71 -14.27 12.07
C PHE A 149 -4.44 -15.77 12.22
N ASN A 150 -5.42 -16.57 12.67
CA ASN A 150 -5.22 -17.97 13.06
C ASN A 150 -4.13 -18.17 14.13
N ILE A 151 -4.04 -17.25 15.11
CA ILE A 151 -3.08 -17.30 16.22
C ILE A 151 -3.86 -17.47 17.53
N LEU A 152 -3.84 -18.66 18.12
CA LEU A 152 -4.60 -18.97 19.32
C LEU A 152 -4.19 -18.09 20.52
N SER A 153 -2.89 -17.87 20.71
CA SER A 153 -2.37 -17.05 21.81
C SER A 153 -2.83 -15.59 21.72
N LEU A 154 -3.12 -15.07 20.52
CA LEU A 154 -3.66 -13.73 20.34
C LEU A 154 -5.13 -13.66 20.83
N TRP A 155 -5.91 -14.73 20.64
CA TRP A 155 -7.28 -14.80 21.13
C TRP A 155 -7.30 -14.94 22.65
N GLU A 156 -6.46 -15.81 23.19
CA GLU A 156 -6.29 -16.01 24.64
C GLU A 156 -5.86 -14.72 25.34
N TYR A 157 -4.98 -13.94 24.69
CA TYR A 157 -4.60 -12.62 25.15
C TYR A 157 -5.83 -11.71 25.29
N PHE A 158 -6.63 -11.51 24.24
CA PHE A 158 -7.78 -10.61 24.35
C PHE A 158 -8.86 -11.11 25.31
N ILE A 159 -9.10 -12.43 25.39
CA ILE A 159 -10.04 -13.03 26.37
C ILE A 159 -9.56 -12.77 27.80
N SER A 160 -8.28 -13.00 28.11
CA SER A 160 -7.72 -12.76 29.44
C SER A 160 -7.74 -11.27 29.84
N HIS A 161 -7.84 -10.37 28.86
CA HIS A 161 -7.97 -8.92 29.06
C HIS A 161 -9.41 -8.42 29.01
N GLY A 162 -10.40 -9.32 29.10
CA GLY A 162 -11.81 -8.96 29.29
C GLY A 162 -12.60 -8.72 28.00
N ALA A 163 -12.13 -9.26 26.86
CA ALA A 163 -12.92 -9.23 25.63
C ALA A 163 -14.29 -9.92 25.82
N ASN A 164 -15.34 -9.28 25.29
CA ASN A 164 -16.66 -9.87 25.22
C ASN A 164 -16.69 -10.95 24.14
N ILE A 165 -16.82 -12.22 24.56
CA ILE A 165 -16.89 -13.39 23.67
C ILE A 165 -18.09 -13.29 22.71
N ASN A 166 -19.15 -12.62 23.12
CA ASN A 166 -20.34 -12.37 22.29
C ASN A 166 -20.29 -11.02 21.57
N GLY A 167 -19.15 -10.32 21.62
CA GLY A 167 -18.92 -9.06 20.95
C GLY A 167 -19.07 -9.20 19.45
N LYS A 168 -19.66 -8.19 18.82
CA LYS A 168 -19.77 -8.06 17.37
C LYS A 168 -19.18 -6.71 16.98
N ASP A 169 -18.65 -6.61 15.77
CA ASP A 169 -18.33 -5.29 15.24
C ASP A 169 -19.65 -4.55 14.96
N GLU A 170 -19.78 -3.33 15.49
CA GLU A 170 -20.96 -2.48 15.34
C GLU A 170 -20.80 -1.47 14.19
N SER A 171 -19.91 -1.77 13.23
CA SER A 171 -19.54 -0.90 12.12
C SER A 171 -20.54 -0.85 10.97
#